data_AF-A0A254N8E3-F1
#
_entry.id   AF-A0A254N8E3-F1
#
_cell.length_a   1.000
_cell.length_b   1.000
_cell.length_c   1.000
_cell.angle_alpha   90.00
_cell.angle_beta   90.00
_cell.angle_gamma   90.00
#
_symmetry.space_group_name_H-M   'P 1'
#
loop_
_entity.id
_entity.type
_entity.pdbx_description
1 polymer ?
#
loop_
_entity_poly.entity_id
_entity_poly.type
_entity_poly.pdbx_seq_one_letter_code
_entity_poly.pdbx_strand_id
1 'polypeptide(L)'
;MSNPDLQRLSAALEYVDLAAGLYLAGGADHAARLLAAAAEQQLGDLVQLIDAPSATVDTRELLARIAKAHRPAVVAPRESPERHWDAEPVETDATREEIVALLRASWFMLEAMGLASLAPARLQEAVEHSTVFSGGTTLEPFV
;
A
#
# COMPACT_ATOMS: atom_id res chain seq x y z
N MET A 1 -2.90 -7.81 27.11
CA MET A 1 -2.64 -8.85 26.08
C MET A 1 -2.78 -8.17 24.74
N SER A 2 -1.79 -8.28 23.86
CA SER A 2 -1.87 -7.70 22.51
C SER A 2 -2.89 -8.49 21.69
N ASN A 3 -3.87 -7.82 21.08
CA ASN A 3 -4.80 -8.48 20.16
C ASN A 3 -4.05 -8.78 18.84
N PRO A 4 -4.01 -10.03 18.34
CA PRO A 4 -3.27 -10.39 17.13
C PRO A 4 -3.75 -9.64 15.88
N ASP A 5 -5.03 -9.27 15.79
CA ASP A 5 -5.59 -8.55 14.64
C ASP A 5 -5.02 -7.13 14.55
N LEU A 6 -4.67 -6.52 15.68
CA LEU A 6 -3.98 -5.22 15.72
C LEU A 6 -2.53 -5.32 15.24
N GLN A 7 -1.85 -6.43 15.55
CA GLN A 7 -0.49 -6.64 15.08
C GLN A 7 -0.48 -6.86 13.57
N ARG A 8 -1.49 -7.56 13.03
CA ARG A 8 -1.72 -7.68 11.58
C ARG A 8 -2.00 -6.33 10.94
N LEU A 9 -2.94 -5.53 11.49
CA LEU A 9 -3.28 -4.22 10.94
C LEU A 9 -2.09 -3.24 11.01
N SER A 10 -1.35 -3.23 12.11
CA SER A 10 -0.14 -2.40 12.26
C SER A 10 0.96 -2.80 11.28
N ALA A 11 1.21 -4.11 11.09
CA ALA A 11 2.19 -4.60 10.12
C ALA A 11 1.77 -4.28 8.69
N ALA A 12 0.49 -4.45 8.37
CA ALA A 12 -0.05 -4.12 7.05
C ALA A 12 0.09 -2.62 6.74
N LEU A 13 -0.25 -1.73 7.68
CA LEU A 13 -0.07 -0.28 7.50
C LEU A 13 1.41 0.12 7.33
N GLU A 14 2.33 -0.54 8.03
CA GLU A 14 3.78 -0.35 7.86
C GLU A 14 4.27 -0.84 6.49
N TYR A 15 3.83 -2.02 6.04
CA TYR A 15 4.16 -2.54 4.71
C TYR A 15 3.57 -1.70 3.58
N VAL A 16 2.35 -1.16 3.73
CA VAL A 16 1.75 -0.19 2.82
C VAL A 16 2.63 1.06 2.70
N ASP A 17 3.01 1.69 3.83
CA ASP A 17 3.79 2.94 3.80
C ASP A 17 5.18 2.73 3.18
N LEU A 18 5.83 1.60 3.50
CA LEU A 18 7.11 1.22 2.92
C LEU A 18 6.99 0.94 1.41
N ALA A 19 5.98 0.18 0.98
CA ALA A 19 5.74 -0.11 -0.43
C ALA A 19 5.49 1.17 -1.24
N ALA A 20 4.63 2.05 -0.74
CA ALA A 20 4.34 3.33 -1.36
C ALA A 20 5.58 4.24 -1.41
N GLY A 21 6.36 4.31 -0.33
CA GLY A 21 7.61 5.06 -0.29
C GLY A 21 8.66 4.55 -1.29
N LEU A 22 8.78 3.22 -1.48
CA LEU A 22 9.68 2.64 -2.48
C LEU A 22 9.20 2.86 -3.91
N TYR A 23 7.88 2.81 -4.15
CA TYR A 23 7.27 3.12 -5.45
C TYR A 23 7.52 4.57 -5.87
N LEU A 24 7.30 5.52 -4.95
CA LEU A 24 7.55 6.95 -5.16
C LEU A 24 9.05 7.25 -5.36
N ALA A 25 9.94 6.54 -4.64
CA ALA A 25 11.39 6.69 -4.78
C ALA A 25 11.98 6.06 -6.06
N GLY A 26 11.24 5.18 -6.76
CA GLY A 26 11.61 4.65 -8.08
C GLY A 26 12.85 3.75 -8.14
N GLY A 27 13.32 3.22 -7.01
CA GLY A 27 14.60 2.49 -6.94
C GLY A 27 14.53 1.03 -6.49
N ALA A 28 13.35 0.48 -6.20
CA ALA A 28 13.23 -0.84 -5.58
C ALA A 28 11.89 -1.56 -5.87
N ASP A 29 11.43 -1.51 -7.12
CA ASP A 29 10.08 -1.98 -7.51
C ASP A 29 9.80 -3.44 -7.10
N HIS A 30 10.77 -4.37 -7.15
CA HIS A 30 10.56 -5.74 -6.66
C HIS A 30 10.29 -5.82 -5.14
N ALA A 31 10.98 -5.01 -4.32
CA ALA A 31 10.73 -4.95 -2.88
C ALA A 31 9.41 -4.23 -2.57
N ALA A 32 9.09 -3.17 -3.33
CA ALA A 32 7.80 -2.49 -3.24
C ALA A 32 6.63 -3.44 -3.53
N ARG A 33 6.76 -4.27 -4.58
CA ARG A 33 5.77 -5.30 -4.96
C ARG A 33 5.56 -6.34 -3.85
N LEU A 34 6.63 -6.89 -3.29
CA LEU A 34 6.53 -7.86 -2.20
C LEU A 34 5.87 -7.27 -0.95
N LEU A 35 6.20 -6.04 -0.58
CA LEU A 35 5.59 -5.34 0.55
C LEU A 35 4.11 -5.00 0.28
N ALA A 36 3.77 -4.53 -0.92
CA ALA A 36 2.39 -4.24 -1.30
C ALA A 36 1.52 -5.51 -1.31
N ALA A 37 2.04 -6.64 -1.80
CA ALA A 37 1.33 -7.92 -1.79
C ALA A 37 1.16 -8.48 -0.36
N ALA A 38 2.19 -8.36 0.49
CA ALA A 38 2.08 -8.76 1.89
C ALA A 38 1.06 -7.91 2.67
N ALA A 39 1.00 -6.60 2.38
CA ALA A 39 0.02 -5.70 2.94
C ALA A 39 -1.41 -6.01 2.48
N GLU A 40 -1.62 -6.20 1.18
CA GLU A 40 -2.92 -6.52 0.58
C GLU A 40 -3.49 -7.82 1.17
N GLN A 41 -2.69 -8.89 1.25
CA GLN A 41 -3.10 -10.15 1.88
C GLN A 41 -3.50 -9.96 3.36
N GLN A 42 -2.72 -9.19 4.14
CA GLN A 42 -3.03 -8.97 5.55
C GLN A 42 -4.28 -8.11 5.76
N LEU A 43 -4.55 -7.13 4.89
CA LEU A 43 -5.79 -6.35 4.91
C LEU A 43 -6.99 -7.20 4.44
N GLY A 44 -6.81 -8.05 3.42
CA GLY A 44 -7.83 -8.97 2.92
C GLY A 44 -8.25 -10.00 3.98
N ASP A 45 -7.30 -10.58 4.71
CA ASP A 45 -7.56 -11.45 5.86
C ASP A 45 -8.39 -10.73 6.94
N LEU A 46 -8.08 -9.46 7.22
CA LEU A 46 -8.82 -8.65 8.20
C LEU A 46 -10.24 -8.31 7.72
N VAL A 47 -10.43 -7.99 6.43
CA VAL A 47 -11.76 -7.78 5.84
C VAL A 47 -12.62 -9.05 5.98
N GLN A 48 -12.08 -10.22 5.65
CA GLN A 48 -12.79 -11.50 5.81
C GLN A 48 -13.18 -11.79 7.26
N LEU A 49 -12.33 -11.45 8.24
CA LEU A 49 -12.64 -11.57 9.67
C LEU A 49 -13.73 -10.60 10.13
N ILE A 50 -13.82 -9.42 9.52
CA ILE A 50 -14.79 -8.37 9.83
C ILE A 50 -16.16 -8.60 9.19
N ASP A 51 -16.20 -9.27 8.02
CA ASP A 51 -17.44 -9.61 7.31
C ASP A 51 -17.97 -11.02 7.65
N ALA A 52 -17.24 -11.79 8.46
CA ALA A 52 -17.75 -13.02 9.04
C ALA A 52 -19.04 -12.76 9.85
N PRO A 53 -20.09 -13.60 9.75
CA PRO A 53 -21.37 -13.37 10.43
C PRO A 53 -21.32 -13.44 11.97
N SER A 54 -20.16 -13.77 12.55
CA SER A 54 -19.84 -13.71 13.98
C SER A 54 -19.16 -12.40 14.41
N ALA A 55 -18.80 -11.52 13.48
CA ALA A 55 -18.18 -10.23 13.79
C ALA A 55 -19.21 -9.26 14.37
N THR A 56 -18.97 -8.78 15.60
CA THR A 56 -19.83 -7.78 16.24
C THR A 56 -19.40 -6.37 15.83
N VAL A 57 -20.34 -5.42 15.94
CA VAL A 57 -20.06 -3.98 15.72
C VAL A 57 -18.91 -3.49 16.62
N ASP A 58 -18.79 -4.06 17.82
CA ASP A 58 -17.75 -3.74 18.80
C ASP A 58 -16.33 -4.09 18.26
N THR A 59 -16.18 -5.14 17.44
CA THR A 59 -14.91 -5.47 16.78
C THR A 59 -14.46 -4.37 15.81
N ARG A 60 -15.40 -3.83 15.00
CA ARG A 60 -15.12 -2.71 14.09
C ARG A 60 -14.75 -1.44 14.86
N GLU A 61 -15.49 -1.11 15.92
CA GLU A 61 -15.16 0.04 16.79
C GLU A 61 -13.85 -0.13 17.56
N LEU A 62 -13.48 -1.37 17.94
CA LEU A 62 -12.22 -1.67 18.62
C LEU A 62 -11.03 -1.45 17.68
N LEU A 63 -11.11 -1.97 16.44
CA LEU A 63 -10.10 -1.75 15.42
C LEU A 63 -9.96 -0.26 15.10
N ALA A 64 -11.05 0.47 14.88
CA ALA A 64 -11.02 1.90 14.62
C ALA A 64 -10.40 2.71 15.78
N ARG A 65 -10.77 2.42 17.04
CA ARG A 65 -10.23 3.09 18.23
C ARG A 65 -8.73 2.85 18.40
N ILE A 66 -8.24 1.64 18.16
CA ILE A 66 -6.84 1.29 18.42
C ILE A 66 -5.95 1.65 17.24
N ALA A 67 -6.43 1.52 16.01
CA ALA A 67 -5.69 1.95 14.84
C ALA A 67 -5.54 3.50 14.81
N LYS A 68 -6.49 4.26 15.37
CA LYS A 68 -6.30 5.70 15.71
C LYS A 68 -5.19 5.96 16.74
N ALA A 69 -4.82 4.97 17.55
CA ALA A 69 -3.71 5.06 18.51
C ALA A 69 -2.37 4.56 17.91
N HIS A 70 -2.38 4.01 16.69
CA HIS A 70 -1.16 3.61 15.99
C HIS A 70 -0.42 4.87 15.48
N ARG A 71 0.85 5.01 15.85
CA ARG A 71 1.76 5.98 15.22
C ARG A 71 2.56 5.26 14.13
N PRO A 72 2.53 5.74 12.86
CA PRO A 72 3.42 5.27 11.82
C PRO A 72 4.89 5.42 12.25
N ALA A 73 5.73 4.45 11.88
CA ALA A 73 7.17 4.56 12.06
C ALA A 73 7.72 5.65 11.12
N VAL A 74 8.40 6.66 11.67
CA VAL A 74 9.03 7.72 10.87
C VAL A 74 10.29 7.17 10.21
N VAL A 75 10.13 6.57 9.03
CA VAL A 75 11.23 6.19 8.16
C VAL A 75 11.73 7.45 7.44
N ALA A 76 12.88 7.95 7.89
CA ALA A 76 13.56 9.09 7.27
C ALA A 76 13.92 8.78 5.81
N PRO A 77 13.84 9.76 4.88
CA PRO A 77 14.33 9.58 3.52
C PRO A 77 15.79 9.16 3.54
N ARG A 78 16.09 7.99 2.98
CA ARG A 78 17.48 7.57 2.76
C ARG A 78 17.91 8.21 1.45
N GLU A 79 19.02 8.94 1.46
CA GLU A 79 19.66 9.34 0.21
C GLU A 79 19.96 8.07 -0.60
N SER A 80 19.44 8.01 -1.83
CA SER A 80 19.68 6.89 -2.73
C SER A 80 21.17 6.83 -3.06
N PRO A 81 21.90 5.77 -2.67
CA PRO A 81 23.26 5.61 -3.15
C PRO A 81 23.22 5.41 -4.66
N GLU A 82 24.06 6.13 -5.40
CA GLU A 82 24.20 5.99 -6.85
C GLU A 82 24.51 4.52 -7.19
N ARG A 83 23.52 3.82 -7.75
CA ARG A 83 23.61 2.38 -8.03
C ARG A 83 24.12 2.14 -9.44
N HIS A 84 25.42 1.90 -9.54
CA HIS A 84 25.97 1.09 -10.63
C HIS A 84 25.67 -0.38 -10.32
N TRP A 85 24.56 -0.89 -10.86
CA TRP A 85 24.24 -2.32 -10.90
C TRP A 85 23.79 -2.66 -12.31
N ASP A 86 24.63 -3.36 -13.06
CA ASP A 86 24.27 -3.97 -14.33
C ASP A 86 23.28 -5.11 -14.07
N ALA A 87 21.99 -4.80 -14.22
CA ALA A 87 20.92 -5.76 -14.32
C ALA A 87 20.11 -5.42 -15.58
N GLU A 88 19.70 -6.46 -16.31
CA GLU A 88 18.94 -6.32 -17.56
C GLU A 88 17.66 -5.48 -17.34
N PRO A 89 17.16 -4.78 -18.37
CA PRO A 89 15.93 -4.01 -18.28
C PRO A 89 14.73 -4.96 -18.10
N VAL A 90 14.39 -5.24 -16.83
CA VAL A 90 13.09 -5.78 -16.43
C VAL A 90 12.02 -4.80 -16.92
N GLU A 91 10.89 -5.32 -17.43
CA GLU A 91 9.74 -4.50 -17.84
C GLU A 91 9.20 -3.70 -16.64
N THR A 92 9.71 -2.48 -16.51
CA THR A 92 9.46 -1.59 -15.36
C THR A 92 7.99 -1.18 -15.27
N ASP A 93 7.31 -1.05 -16.41
CA ASP A 93 5.89 -0.69 -16.49
C ASP A 93 5.00 -1.73 -15.83
N ALA A 94 5.04 -2.99 -16.28
CA ALA A 94 4.17 -4.05 -15.76
C ALA A 94 4.36 -4.27 -14.24
N THR A 95 5.59 -4.16 -13.74
CA THR A 95 5.86 -4.26 -12.30
C THR A 95 5.30 -3.05 -11.54
N ARG A 96 5.38 -1.83 -12.11
CA ARG A 96 4.81 -0.61 -11.52
C ARG A 96 3.29 -0.59 -11.53
N GLU A 97 2.65 -1.05 -12.59
CA GLU A 97 1.20 -1.23 -12.66
C GLU A 97 0.69 -2.20 -11.59
N GLU A 98 1.39 -3.30 -11.36
CA GLU A 98 1.04 -4.27 -10.31
C GLU A 98 1.20 -3.68 -8.90
N ILE A 99 2.29 -2.97 -8.62
CA ILE A 99 2.47 -2.26 -7.33
C ILE A 99 1.32 -1.27 -7.10
N VAL A 100 0.96 -0.48 -8.12
CA VAL A 100 -0.18 0.44 -8.07
C VAL A 100 -1.48 -0.29 -7.78
N ALA A 101 -1.74 -1.42 -8.43
CA ALA A 101 -2.96 -2.19 -8.22
C ALA A 101 -3.07 -2.69 -6.77
N LEU A 102 -1.98 -3.22 -6.21
CA LEU A 102 -1.90 -3.67 -4.82
C LEU A 102 -2.06 -2.53 -3.80
N LEU A 103 -1.46 -1.36 -4.08
CA LEU A 103 -1.64 -0.15 -3.28
C LEU A 103 -3.10 0.34 -3.32
N ARG A 104 -3.73 0.40 -4.50
CA ARG A 104 -5.16 0.75 -4.63
C ARG A 104 -6.07 -0.25 -3.92
N ALA A 105 -5.80 -1.55 -4.03
CA ALA A 105 -6.54 -2.58 -3.29
C ALA A 105 -6.44 -2.35 -1.77
N SER A 106 -5.24 -2.08 -1.28
CA SER A 106 -5.00 -1.75 0.14
C SER A 106 -5.78 -0.51 0.60
N TRP A 107 -5.86 0.54 -0.23
CA TRP A 107 -6.70 1.72 0.05
C TRP A 107 -8.18 1.34 0.17
N PHE A 108 -8.73 0.63 -0.81
CA PHE A 108 -10.14 0.22 -0.81
C PHE A 108 -10.50 -0.71 0.36
N MET A 109 -9.58 -1.59 0.78
CA MET A 109 -9.78 -2.42 1.98
C MET A 109 -9.84 -1.57 3.25
N LEU A 110 -8.99 -0.55 3.38
CA LEU A 110 -9.05 0.40 4.49
C LEU A 110 -10.36 1.21 4.47
N GLU A 111 -10.84 1.64 3.31
CA GLU A 111 -12.15 2.28 3.16
C GLU A 111 -13.30 1.36 3.58
N ALA A 112 -13.31 0.11 3.10
CA ALA A 112 -14.34 -0.88 3.43
C ALA A 112 -14.42 -1.19 4.93
N MET A 113 -13.28 -1.19 5.63
CA MET A 113 -13.21 -1.33 7.09
C MET A 113 -13.56 -0.05 7.86
N GLY A 114 -13.78 1.09 7.19
CA GLY A 114 -13.98 2.40 7.83
C GLY A 114 -12.69 3.03 8.41
N LEU A 115 -11.53 2.55 7.97
CA LEU A 115 -10.19 2.88 8.46
C LEU A 115 -9.41 3.83 7.53
N ALA A 116 -10.03 4.38 6.49
CA ALA A 116 -9.40 5.27 5.50
C ALA A 116 -8.60 6.44 6.12
N SER A 117 -9.05 6.98 7.25
CA SER A 117 -8.34 8.05 8.00
C SER A 117 -6.97 7.65 8.56
N LEU A 118 -6.59 6.38 8.43
CA LEU A 118 -5.35 5.77 8.91
C LEU A 118 -4.46 5.29 7.76
N ALA A 119 -4.91 5.46 6.52
CA ALA A 119 -4.08 5.21 5.34
C ALA A 119 -2.82 6.10 5.41
N PRO A 120 -1.61 5.55 5.17
CA PRO A 120 -0.40 6.35 5.18
C PRO A 120 -0.43 7.43 4.09
N ALA A 121 0.09 8.63 4.39
CA ALA A 121 0.09 9.73 3.43
C ALA A 121 0.78 9.37 2.10
N ARG A 122 1.85 8.55 2.16
CA ARG A 122 2.57 8.04 0.98
C ARG A 122 1.68 7.12 0.12
N LEU A 123 0.75 6.37 0.71
CA LEU A 123 -0.19 5.55 -0.05
C LEU A 123 -1.12 6.43 -0.88
N GLN A 124 -1.67 7.49 -0.27
CA GLN A 124 -2.52 8.44 -0.99
C GLN A 124 -1.74 9.09 -2.15
N GLU A 125 -0.53 9.59 -1.87
CA GLU A 125 0.38 10.18 -2.86
C GLU A 125 0.70 9.21 -4.01
N ALA A 126 1.04 7.95 -3.71
CA ALA A 126 1.34 6.92 -4.70
C ALA A 126 0.12 6.59 -5.60
N VAL A 127 -1.09 6.53 -5.02
CA VAL A 127 -2.33 6.29 -5.76
C VAL A 127 -2.67 7.49 -6.65
N GLU A 128 -2.59 8.71 -6.14
CA GLU A 128 -2.86 9.96 -6.86
C GLU A 128 -1.88 10.14 -8.03
N HIS A 129 -0.57 10.11 -7.78
CA HIS A 129 0.46 10.28 -8.81
C HIS A 129 0.40 9.20 -9.90
N SER A 130 0.00 7.97 -9.54
CA SER A 130 -0.21 6.90 -10.50
C SER A 130 -1.34 7.19 -11.49
N THR A 131 -2.44 7.84 -11.07
CA THR A 131 -3.55 8.17 -11.99
C THR A 131 -3.19 9.19 -13.07
N VAL A 132 -2.10 9.93 -12.89
CA VAL A 132 -1.63 10.95 -13.84
C VAL A 132 -0.76 10.35 -14.95
N PHE A 133 -0.12 9.19 -14.72
CA PHE A 133 0.86 8.62 -15.65
C PHE A 133 0.30 7.70 -16.74
N SER A 134 -1.03 7.55 -16.85
CA SER A 134 -1.67 6.92 -18.04
C SER A 134 -1.92 7.92 -19.19
N GLY A 135 -1.39 9.15 -19.10
CA GLY A 135 -1.66 10.25 -20.02
C GLY A 135 -0.48 10.67 -20.90
N GLY A 136 -0.11 9.84 -21.88
CA GLY A 136 0.91 10.13 -22.92
C GLY A 136 1.91 8.96 -23.05
N THR A 137 2.27 8.46 -24.24
CA THR A 137 2.17 8.98 -25.62
C THR A 137 2.14 7.78 -26.59
N THR A 138 1.54 7.78 -27.79
CA THR A 138 1.04 8.88 -28.64
C THR A 138 -0.21 8.42 -29.41
N LEU A 139 -1.11 9.34 -29.80
CA LEU A 139 -2.07 9.12 -30.88
C LEU A 139 -1.58 9.84 -32.14
N GLU A 140 -1.11 9.09 -33.14
CA GLU A 140 -0.76 9.69 -34.44
C GLU A 140 -2.03 10.16 -35.17
N PRO A 141 -2.00 11.34 -35.82
CA PRO A 141 -3.11 11.78 -36.66
C PRO A 141 -3.12 10.94 -37.95
N PHE A 142 -4.19 10.19 -38.18
CA PHE A 142 -4.44 9.57 -39.47
C PHE A 142 -4.58 10.64 -40.56
N VAL A 143 -3.74 10.54 -41.59
CA VAL A 143 -3.80 11.30 -42.85
C VAL A 143 -4.16 10.36 -43.98
#